data_AF-A0A7J7BUF9-F1
#
_entry.id   AF-A0A7J7BUF9-F1
#
_cell.length_a   1.000
_cell.length_b   1.000
_cell.length_c   1.000
_cell.angle_alpha   90.00
_cell.angle_beta   90.00
_cell.angle_gamma   90.00
#
_symmetry.space_group_name_H-M   'P 1'
#
loop_
_entity.id
_entity.type
_entity.pdbx_description
1 polymer ?
#
loop_
_entity_poly.entity_id
_entity_poly.type
_entity_poly.pdbx_seq_one_letter_code
_entity_poly.pdbx_strand_id
1 'polypeptide(L)'
;MAVYTWIGPSVASAFGDLQVQSYNLYDPSNNKEYFIGHKFAKLPDETAFGPVRFRVYASKHGWVFLAATSEITGNRHLFLCHAFNRKTIDLPVIKTTTGARDPGNGTFSTIPTCSNCVFYVVDTSYDAVTVSTYRNGDAEWCMYKFANLENKMVKDALYWNGLFYCLCSSGLLWAFDIVCGDWRQIPIDASHIISLGTSKMVESDGVR
;
A
#
# COMPACT_ATOMS: atom_id res chain seq x y z
N MET A 1 3.97 -6.80 19.89
CA MET A 1 3.80 -5.97 18.68
C MET A 1 2.66 -6.60 17.90
N ALA A 2 1.59 -5.88 17.55
CA ALA A 2 0.43 -6.48 16.89
C ALA A 2 0.71 -6.68 15.39
N VAL A 3 0.84 -7.94 14.98
CA VAL A 3 0.92 -8.35 13.57
C VAL A 3 -0.50 -8.50 13.06
N TYR A 4 -0.99 -7.56 12.26
CA TYR A 4 -2.35 -7.65 11.73
C TYR A 4 -2.36 -8.53 10.47
N THR A 5 -2.93 -9.73 10.58
CA THR A 5 -3.05 -10.66 9.45
C THR A 5 -4.32 -10.38 8.67
N TRP A 6 -4.20 -10.28 7.35
CA TRP A 6 -5.30 -10.05 6.42
C TRP A 6 -6.14 -11.31 6.21
N ILE A 7 -7.46 -11.15 6.26
CA ILE A 7 -8.43 -12.13 5.76
C ILE A 7 -9.24 -11.39 4.69
N GLY A 8 -9.40 -12.03 3.52
CA GLY A 8 -9.85 -11.42 2.27
C GLY A 8 -11.14 -10.57 2.31
N PRO A 9 -11.41 -9.81 1.23
CA PRO A 9 -12.64 -9.04 1.13
C PRO A 9 -13.85 -9.99 1.18
N SER A 10 -14.80 -9.71 2.09
CA SER A 10 -16.15 -10.26 2.02
C SER A 10 -17.07 -9.23 1.37
N VAL A 11 -17.67 -9.59 0.23
CA VAL A 11 -18.72 -8.78 -0.41
C VAL A 11 -20.04 -9.15 0.27
N ALA A 12 -20.56 -8.25 1.12
CA ALA A 12 -21.93 -8.36 1.59
C ALA A 12 -22.82 -7.60 0.58
N SER A 13 -23.51 -8.33 -0.29
CA SER A 13 -24.57 -7.77 -1.12
C SER A 13 -25.80 -7.54 -0.25
N ALA A 14 -26.09 -6.29 0.11
CA ALA A 14 -27.39 -5.88 0.59
C ALA A 14 -28.02 -4.97 -0.47
N PHE A 15 -29.28 -5.26 -0.81
CA PHE A 15 -30.08 -4.60 -1.84
C PHE A 15 -30.01 -3.06 -1.77
N GLY A 16 -29.71 -2.43 -2.91
CA GLY A 16 -29.80 -0.98 -3.13
C GLY A 16 -28.51 -0.21 -2.87
N ASP A 17 -27.78 0.10 -3.94
CA ASP A 17 -26.88 1.24 -4.13
C ASP A 17 -25.87 1.59 -3.02
N LEU A 18 -24.94 0.68 -2.68
CA LEU A 18 -23.60 1.01 -2.16
C LEU A 18 -22.76 -0.27 -2.06
N GLN A 19 -21.65 -0.36 -2.81
CA GLN A 19 -20.67 -1.43 -2.57
C GLN A 19 -19.90 -1.14 -1.28
N VAL A 20 -20.33 -1.75 -0.17
CA VAL A 20 -19.57 -1.74 1.07
C VAL A 20 -18.47 -2.79 0.95
N GLN A 21 -17.26 -2.38 0.58
CA GLN A 21 -16.08 -3.20 0.78
C GLN A 21 -15.74 -3.20 2.27
N SER A 22 -15.93 -4.37 2.88
CA SER A 22 -15.58 -4.60 4.27
C SER A 22 -14.22 -5.28 4.37
N TYR A 23 -13.45 -4.89 5.38
CA TYR A 23 -12.14 -5.46 5.66
C TYR A 23 -12.12 -6.04 7.06
N ASN A 24 -11.58 -7.24 7.20
CA ASN A 24 -11.34 -7.86 8.50
C ASN A 24 -9.91 -7.57 8.94
N LEU A 25 -9.77 -6.90 10.08
CA LEU A 25 -8.49 -6.72 10.75
C LEU A 25 -8.42 -7.70 11.93
N TYR A 26 -7.49 -8.65 11.89
CA TYR A 26 -7.28 -9.57 12.99
C TYR A 26 -6.21 -9.03 13.93
N ASP A 27 -6.55 -8.84 15.21
CA ASP A 27 -5.62 -8.56 16.29
C ASP A 27 -5.24 -9.86 17.01
N PRO A 28 -4.06 -10.43 16.74
CA PRO A 28 -3.63 -11.66 17.38
C PRO A 28 -3.32 -11.48 18.87
N SER A 29 -3.00 -10.26 19.32
CA SER A 29 -2.63 -10.01 20.72
C SER A 29 -3.83 -10.17 21.64
N ASN A 30 -5.02 -9.85 21.12
CA ASN A 30 -6.28 -9.95 21.84
C ASN A 30 -7.20 -11.06 21.30
N ASN A 31 -6.71 -11.87 20.34
CA ASN A 31 -7.48 -12.86 19.58
C ASN A 31 -8.84 -12.30 19.12
N LYS A 32 -8.83 -11.11 18.52
CA LYS A 32 -10.05 -10.36 18.20
C LYS A 32 -10.06 -9.93 16.74
N GLU A 33 -11.17 -10.18 16.07
CA GLU A 33 -11.42 -9.67 14.72
C GLU A 33 -12.18 -8.34 14.80
N TYR A 34 -11.74 -7.39 14.01
CA TYR A 34 -12.37 -6.09 13.84
C TYR A 34 -12.89 -5.99 12.42
N PHE A 35 -14.20 -5.83 12.29
CA PHE A 35 -14.85 -5.55 11.03
C PHE A 35 -14.71 -4.06 10.72
N ILE A 36 -13.81 -3.71 9.81
CA ILE A 36 -13.75 -2.39 9.19
C ILE A 36 -14.81 -2.37 8.08
N GLY A 37 -16.07 -2.31 8.50
CA GLY A 37 -17.24 -2.12 7.63
C GLY A 37 -17.58 -0.66 7.42
N HIS A 38 -16.61 0.24 7.60
CA HIS A 38 -16.86 1.65 7.47
C HIS A 38 -17.26 1.94 6.03
N LYS A 39 -18.44 2.54 5.84
CA LYS A 39 -18.57 3.56 4.80
C LYS A 39 -17.36 4.46 5.02
N PHE A 40 -16.36 4.39 4.14
CA PHE A 40 -15.31 5.39 4.16
C PHE A 40 -16.04 6.70 3.94
N ALA A 41 -16.29 7.44 5.03
CA ALA A 41 -17.11 8.66 5.01
C ALA A 41 -16.50 9.75 4.12
N LYS A 42 -15.29 9.48 3.63
CA LYS A 42 -14.47 10.29 2.75
C LYS A 42 -14.10 9.52 1.48
N LEU A 43 -15.07 8.78 0.94
CA LEU A 43 -15.03 8.40 -0.47
C LEU A 43 -14.97 9.69 -1.28
N PRO A 44 -14.09 9.81 -2.28
CA PRO A 44 -14.23 10.85 -3.30
C PRO A 44 -15.66 10.75 -3.84
N ASP A 45 -16.33 11.89 -4.01
CA ASP A 45 -17.69 11.92 -4.53
C ASP A 45 -17.79 11.01 -5.77
N GLU A 46 -18.57 9.92 -5.67
CA GLU A 46 -18.67 8.89 -6.71
C GLU A 46 -19.15 9.50 -8.04
N THR A 47 -19.90 10.60 -7.97
CA THR A 47 -20.37 11.35 -9.15
C THR A 47 -19.23 12.07 -9.88
N ALA A 48 -18.15 12.42 -9.19
CA ALA A 48 -16.96 13.07 -9.76
C ALA A 48 -15.81 12.10 -10.04
N PHE A 49 -15.73 10.97 -9.32
CA PHE A 49 -14.60 10.03 -9.37
C PHE A 49 -14.89 8.74 -10.16
N GLY A 50 -16.16 8.46 -10.44
CA GLY A 50 -16.60 7.22 -11.09
C GLY A 50 -16.40 5.99 -10.19
N PRO A 51 -16.51 4.77 -10.75
CA PRO A 51 -16.23 3.55 -9.99
C PRO A 51 -14.81 3.56 -9.41
N VAL A 52 -14.70 3.14 -8.14
CA VAL A 52 -13.46 3.16 -7.37
C VAL A 52 -13.08 1.75 -6.96
N ARG A 53 -11.83 1.38 -7.23
CA ARG A 53 -11.20 0.18 -6.66
C ARG A 53 -10.39 0.54 -5.43
N PHE A 54 -10.67 -0.10 -4.31
CA PHE A 54 -9.85 0.04 -3.12
C PHE A 54 -8.76 -1.02 -3.01
N ARG A 55 -7.66 -0.65 -2.37
CA ARG A 55 -6.56 -1.55 -2.00
C ARG A 55 -5.97 -1.14 -0.66
N VAL A 56 -5.71 -2.13 0.19
CA VAL A 56 -4.90 -1.96 1.39
C VAL A 56 -3.43 -2.08 1.00
N TYR A 57 -2.63 -1.08 1.38
CA TYR A 57 -1.19 -1.03 1.11
C TYR A 57 -0.40 -1.61 2.27
N ALA A 58 -0.65 -1.13 3.48
CA ALA A 58 0.04 -1.61 4.68
C ALA A 58 -0.84 -1.44 5.92
N SER A 59 -0.55 -2.21 6.97
CA SER A 59 -1.10 -1.97 8.30
C SER A 59 0.01 -2.07 9.35
N LYS A 60 0.26 -0.97 10.06
CA LYS A 60 1.19 -0.92 11.19
C LYS A 60 0.90 0.25 12.12
N HIS A 61 1.37 0.17 13.37
CA HIS A 61 1.13 1.19 14.41
C HIS A 61 -0.35 1.56 14.64
N GLY A 62 -1.28 0.61 14.41
CA GLY A 62 -2.72 0.85 14.53
C GLY A 62 -3.35 1.61 13.36
N TRP A 63 -2.58 1.91 12.31
CA TRP A 63 -3.04 2.55 11.09
C TRP A 63 -3.14 1.56 9.94
N VAL A 64 -4.11 1.78 9.06
CA VAL A 64 -4.29 1.08 7.79
C VAL A 64 -4.11 2.09 6.68
N PHE A 65 -3.14 1.86 5.79
CA PHE A 65 -2.86 2.69 4.63
C PHE A 65 -3.63 2.16 3.43
N LEU A 66 -4.44 3.01 2.81
CA LEU A 66 -5.42 2.66 1.79
C LEU A 66 -5.23 3.50 0.53
N ALA A 67 -5.56 2.89 -0.60
CA ALA A 67 -5.68 3.55 -1.89
C ALA A 67 -7.09 3.35 -2.44
N ALA A 68 -7.73 4.46 -2.80
CA ALA A 68 -8.94 4.51 -3.61
C ALA A 68 -8.55 4.95 -5.02
N THR A 69 -8.68 4.05 -5.99
CA THR A 69 -8.27 4.28 -7.39
C THR A 69 -9.50 4.44 -8.26
N SER A 70 -9.63 5.57 -8.96
CA SER A 70 -10.66 5.74 -9.99
C SER A 70 -10.40 4.78 -11.15
N GLU A 71 -11.39 3.95 -11.51
CA GLU A 71 -11.25 3.03 -12.66
C GLU A 71 -11.32 3.77 -14.01
N ILE A 72 -11.86 4.98 -14.02
CA ILE A 72 -11.95 5.82 -15.22
C ILE A 72 -10.64 6.58 -15.44
N THR A 73 -10.18 7.29 -14.42
CA THR A 73 -9.03 8.20 -14.56
C THR A 73 -7.71 7.57 -14.14
N GLY A 74 -7.74 6.49 -13.36
CA GLY A 74 -6.55 5.91 -12.71
C GLY A 74 -5.98 6.77 -11.58
N ASN A 75 -6.58 7.92 -11.27
CA ASN A 75 -6.15 8.76 -10.15
C ASN A 75 -6.33 8.03 -8.83
N ARG A 76 -5.37 8.23 -7.93
CA ARG A 76 -5.37 7.59 -6.61
C ARG A 76 -5.48 8.60 -5.49
N HIS A 77 -6.55 8.45 -4.72
CA HIS A 77 -6.70 9.08 -3.42
C HIS A 77 -6.13 8.14 -2.36
N LEU A 78 -5.12 8.63 -1.64
CA LEU A 78 -4.37 7.87 -0.65
C LEU A 78 -4.69 8.41 0.73
N PHE A 79 -5.00 7.54 1.67
CA PHE A 79 -5.37 7.95 3.01
C PHE A 79 -5.07 6.86 4.03
N LEU A 80 -4.97 7.25 5.28
CA LEU A 80 -4.81 6.33 6.40
C LEU A 80 -6.01 6.40 7.30
N CYS A 81 -6.42 5.24 7.83
CA CYS A 81 -7.44 5.11 8.84
C CYS A 81 -6.85 4.46 10.09
N HIS A 82 -7.04 5.08 11.25
CA HIS A 82 -6.69 4.46 12.50
C HIS A 82 -7.78 3.46 12.91
N ALA A 83 -7.40 2.20 13.14
CA ALA A 83 -8.33 1.08 13.34
C ALA A 83 -9.27 1.26 14.55
N PHE A 84 -8.79 1.92 15.61
CA PHE A 84 -9.53 1.99 16.88
C PHE A 84 -10.24 3.31 17.19
N ASN A 85 -9.81 4.44 16.62
CA ASN A 85 -10.28 5.77 17.04
C ASN A 85 -10.84 6.62 15.89
N ARG A 86 -11.05 6.02 14.71
CA ARG A 86 -11.65 6.65 13.52
C ARG A 86 -10.91 7.88 12.99
N LYS A 87 -9.70 8.18 13.47
CA LYS A 87 -8.88 9.25 12.92
C LYS A 87 -8.45 8.87 11.50
N THR A 88 -8.44 9.86 10.61
CA THR A 88 -7.96 9.71 9.25
C THR A 88 -6.88 10.72 8.93
N ILE A 89 -5.97 10.35 8.02
CA ILE A 89 -4.97 11.25 7.44
C ILE A 89 -5.11 11.14 5.94
N ASP A 90 -5.37 12.26 5.27
CA ASP A 90 -5.40 12.32 3.82
C ASP A 90 -4.03 12.70 3.29
N LEU A 91 -3.60 12.03 2.22
CA LEU A 91 -2.39 12.38 1.50
C LEU A 91 -2.77 13.11 0.20
N PRO A 92 -1.85 13.89 -0.40
CA PRO A 92 -2.11 14.50 -1.69
C PRO A 92 -2.48 13.44 -2.74
N VAL A 93 -3.35 13.79 -3.69
CA VAL A 93 -3.75 12.88 -4.77
C VAL A 93 -2.57 12.59 -5.69
N ILE A 94 -2.33 11.31 -6.00
CA ILE A 94 -1.42 10.94 -7.07
C ILE A 94 -2.21 10.86 -8.38
N LYS A 95 -1.87 11.75 -9.30
CA LYS A 95 -2.37 11.69 -10.68
C LYS A 95 -1.63 10.60 -11.43
N THR A 96 -2.34 9.72 -12.11
CA THR A 96 -1.68 8.72 -12.94
C THR A 96 -1.09 9.41 -14.19
N THR A 97 0.20 9.21 -14.45
CA THR A 97 0.89 9.72 -15.65
C THR A 97 1.17 8.63 -16.67
N THR A 98 1.07 7.37 -16.25
CA THR A 98 1.35 6.18 -17.05
C THR A 98 0.11 5.32 -17.01
N GLY A 99 -0.31 4.69 -18.11
CA GLY A 99 -1.46 3.78 -18.17
C GLY A 99 -1.32 2.49 -17.34
N ALA A 100 -0.80 2.60 -16.12
CA ALA A 100 -0.64 1.58 -15.10
C ALA A 100 -2.01 0.99 -14.80
N ARG A 101 -2.13 -0.31 -15.09
CA ARG A 101 -3.40 -1.05 -15.01
C ARG A 101 -3.66 -1.65 -13.63
N ASP A 102 -2.66 -1.67 -12.75
CA ASP A 102 -2.78 -2.24 -11.41
C ASP A 102 -2.55 -1.14 -10.37
N PRO A 103 -3.45 -0.95 -9.38
CA PRO A 103 -3.16 -0.11 -8.24
C PRO A 103 -1.85 -0.58 -7.62
N GLY A 104 -0.84 0.29 -7.61
CA GLY A 104 0.49 0.03 -7.06
C GLY A 104 0.46 -0.50 -5.61
N ASN A 105 1.63 -0.75 -5.04
CA ASN A 105 1.74 -1.08 -3.61
C ASN A 105 2.30 0.11 -2.85
N GLY A 106 2.24 0.06 -1.52
CA GLY A 106 2.79 1.13 -0.72
C GLY A 106 2.94 0.77 0.74
N THR A 107 3.62 1.64 1.47
CA THR A 107 3.86 1.51 2.90
C THR A 107 4.26 2.89 3.45
N PHE A 108 4.66 2.95 4.70
CA PHE A 108 5.13 4.18 5.33
C PHE A 108 6.26 3.87 6.32
N SER A 109 7.11 4.83 6.68
CA SER A 109 8.32 4.54 7.45
C SER A 109 8.08 4.41 8.96
N THR A 110 7.35 5.34 9.57
CA THR A 110 7.18 5.42 11.04
C THR A 110 5.70 5.56 11.43
N ILE A 111 5.36 6.06 12.62
CA ILE A 111 3.97 6.40 12.95
C ILE A 111 3.50 7.54 12.01
N PRO A 112 2.37 7.41 11.30
CA PRO A 112 1.92 8.38 10.29
C PRO A 112 1.73 9.82 10.78
N THR A 113 1.53 10.01 12.09
CA THR A 113 1.38 11.33 12.71
C THR A 113 2.72 12.01 13.00
N CYS A 114 3.84 11.30 12.92
CA CYS A 114 5.16 11.89 13.08
C CYS A 114 5.56 12.67 11.82
N SER A 115 6.16 13.85 12.01
CA SER A 115 6.61 14.72 10.91
C SER A 115 7.73 14.10 10.06
N ASN A 116 8.47 13.14 10.61
CA ASN A 116 9.51 12.41 9.90
C ASN A 116 8.97 11.16 9.17
N CYS A 117 7.67 10.86 9.26
CA CYS A 117 7.10 9.75 8.52
C CYS A 117 7.10 10.05 7.02
N VAL A 118 7.59 9.09 6.26
CA VAL A 118 7.61 9.10 4.79
C VAL A 118 6.69 8.01 4.30
N PHE A 119 5.77 8.36 3.42
CA PHE A 119 4.88 7.46 2.72
C PHE A 119 5.53 7.08 1.38
N TYR A 120 5.48 5.80 1.05
CA TYR A 120 6.04 5.24 -0.18
C TYR A 120 4.93 4.56 -0.97
N VAL A 121 4.90 4.82 -2.27
CA VAL A 121 4.02 4.17 -3.23
C VAL A 121 4.86 3.75 -4.42
N VAL A 122 4.62 2.55 -4.93
CA VAL A 122 5.33 2.02 -6.10
C VAL A 122 4.34 1.62 -7.17
N ASP A 123 4.59 2.12 -8.37
CA ASP A 123 3.87 1.77 -9.58
C ASP A 123 4.78 1.05 -10.56
N THR A 124 4.16 0.17 -11.35
CA THR A 124 4.82 -0.50 -12.44
C THR A 124 4.08 -0.20 -13.73
N SER A 125 4.78 0.37 -14.70
CA SER A 125 4.39 0.40 -16.11
C SER A 125 5.21 -0.62 -16.89
N TYR A 126 4.90 -0.75 -18.18
CA TYR A 126 5.65 -1.62 -19.09
C TYR A 126 7.15 -1.27 -19.13
N ASP A 127 7.48 0.02 -19.16
CA ASP A 127 8.83 0.54 -19.35
C ASP A 127 9.52 0.99 -18.05
N ALA A 128 8.77 1.14 -16.95
CA ALA A 128 9.29 1.78 -15.75
C ALA A 128 8.69 1.31 -14.43
N VAL A 129 9.49 1.44 -13.39
CA VAL A 129 9.04 1.42 -11.99
C VAL A 129 9.13 2.84 -11.47
N THR A 130 8.03 3.35 -10.93
CA THR A 130 7.98 4.68 -10.32
C THR A 130 7.79 4.53 -8.82
N VAL A 131 8.73 5.03 -8.04
CA VAL A 131 8.59 5.17 -6.59
C VAL A 131 8.20 6.60 -6.28
N SER A 132 7.01 6.77 -5.71
CA SER A 132 6.52 8.06 -5.21
C SER A 132 6.70 8.12 -3.70
N THR A 133 7.28 9.21 -3.21
CA THR A 133 7.49 9.45 -1.78
C THR A 133 6.84 10.74 -1.34
N TYR A 134 6.29 10.76 -0.14
CA TYR A 134 5.72 11.96 0.48
C TYR A 134 6.10 12.00 1.95
N ARG A 135 6.72 13.09 2.43
CA ARG A 135 6.86 13.33 3.86
C ARG A 135 5.67 14.15 4.34
N ASN A 136 5.18 13.83 5.53
CA ASN A 136 4.06 14.57 6.10
C ASN A 136 4.39 16.07 6.22
N GLY A 137 3.65 16.92 5.50
CA GLY A 137 3.85 18.37 5.46
C GLY A 137 4.56 18.89 4.21
N ASP A 138 5.03 18.00 3.31
CA ASP A 138 5.55 18.42 2.00
C ASP A 138 4.41 18.96 1.12
N ALA A 139 4.76 19.76 0.10
CA ALA A 139 3.76 20.34 -0.81
C ALA A 139 3.19 19.31 -1.80
N GLU A 140 4.00 18.35 -2.23
CA GLU A 140 3.66 17.38 -3.26
C GLU A 140 4.46 16.08 -3.13
N TRP A 141 4.13 15.09 -3.94
CA TRP A 141 4.88 13.83 -4.02
C TRP A 141 6.17 14.01 -4.80
N CYS A 142 7.28 13.50 -4.27
CA CYS A 142 8.51 13.33 -5.05
C CYS A 142 8.45 11.99 -5.80
N MET A 143 8.82 11.99 -7.08
CA MET A 143 8.76 10.80 -7.93
C MET A 143 10.15 10.41 -8.44
N TYR A 144 10.49 9.12 -8.31
CA TYR A 144 11.71 8.51 -8.80
C TYR A 144 11.35 7.46 -9.84
N LYS A 145 11.84 7.64 -11.08
CA LYS A 145 11.53 6.73 -12.20
C LYS A 145 12.76 5.91 -12.54
N PHE A 146 12.59 4.59 -12.54
CA PHE A 146 13.62 3.61 -12.88
C PHE A 146 13.18 2.81 -14.09
N ALA A 147 14.11 2.47 -15.00
CA ALA A 147 13.79 1.62 -16.14
C ALA A 147 13.35 0.23 -15.66
N ASN A 148 12.18 -0.23 -16.11
CA ASN A 148 11.69 -1.58 -15.83
C ASN A 148 12.31 -2.53 -16.84
N LEU A 149 13.54 -2.96 -16.57
CA LEU A 149 14.32 -3.77 -17.50
C LEU A 149 13.71 -5.16 -17.75
N GLU A 150 12.69 -5.57 -17.00
CA GLU A 150 12.24 -6.97 -17.00
C GLU A 150 10.71 -7.15 -16.93
N ASN A 151 9.90 -6.12 -17.18
CA ASN A 151 8.41 -6.19 -17.12
C ASN A 151 7.88 -6.78 -15.80
N LYS A 152 8.59 -6.51 -14.70
CA LYS A 152 8.31 -7.14 -13.40
C LYS A 152 7.29 -6.33 -12.61
N MET A 153 6.08 -6.86 -12.47
CA MET A 153 5.04 -6.26 -11.64
C MET A 153 5.39 -6.38 -10.16
N VAL A 154 5.39 -5.26 -9.44
CA VAL A 154 5.51 -5.27 -7.97
C VAL A 154 4.25 -5.90 -7.36
N LYS A 155 4.43 -6.95 -6.57
CA LYS A 155 3.36 -7.68 -5.89
C LYS A 155 3.14 -7.22 -4.46
N ASP A 156 4.20 -6.83 -3.79
CA ASP A 156 4.14 -6.32 -2.43
C ASP A 156 5.28 -5.35 -2.13
N ALA A 157 5.12 -4.55 -1.07
CA ALA A 157 6.12 -3.59 -0.66
C ALA A 157 6.17 -3.44 0.86
N LEU A 158 7.36 -3.18 1.40
CA LEU A 158 7.60 -3.04 2.83
C LEU A 158 8.65 -1.96 3.08
N TYR A 159 8.56 -1.24 4.18
CA TYR A 159 9.65 -0.40 4.66
C TYR A 159 10.29 -1.08 5.87
N TRP A 160 11.61 -1.25 5.82
CA TRP A 160 12.36 -1.84 6.91
C TRP A 160 13.77 -1.25 6.97
N ASN A 161 14.21 -0.94 8.18
CA ASN A 161 15.59 -0.52 8.47
C ASN A 161 16.17 0.54 7.50
N GLY A 162 15.40 1.60 7.22
CA GLY A 162 15.86 2.70 6.35
C GLY A 162 15.53 2.53 4.88
N LEU A 163 15.18 1.33 4.42
CA LEU A 163 15.00 1.02 3.00
C LEU A 163 13.54 0.67 2.68
N PHE A 164 13.13 1.04 1.47
CA PHE A 164 11.84 0.64 0.91
C PHE A 164 12.03 -0.54 -0.04
N TYR A 165 11.48 -1.68 0.32
CA TYR A 165 11.63 -2.94 -0.38
C TYR A 165 10.40 -3.27 -1.22
N CYS A 166 10.62 -3.82 -2.41
CA CYS A 166 9.58 -4.26 -3.34
C CYS A 166 9.82 -5.70 -3.78
N LEU A 167 8.82 -6.56 -3.60
CA LEU A 167 8.83 -7.92 -4.10
C LEU A 167 8.10 -7.99 -5.45
N CYS A 168 8.79 -8.44 -6.49
CA CYS A 168 8.25 -8.56 -7.83
C CYS A 168 7.63 -9.95 -8.08
N SER A 169 6.75 -10.04 -9.08
CA SER A 169 6.12 -11.31 -9.51
C SER A 169 7.11 -12.41 -9.88
N SER A 170 8.31 -12.05 -10.33
CA SER A 170 9.41 -12.97 -10.62
C SER A 170 10.15 -13.51 -9.39
N GLY A 171 9.84 -13.02 -8.19
CA GLY A 171 10.57 -13.35 -6.96
C GLY A 171 11.78 -12.51 -6.65
N LEU A 172 12.13 -11.57 -7.52
CA LEU A 172 13.16 -10.59 -7.22
C LEU A 172 12.71 -9.61 -6.15
N LEU A 173 13.64 -9.32 -5.24
CA LEU A 173 13.51 -8.26 -4.24
C LEU A 173 14.36 -7.07 -4.68
N TRP A 174 13.75 -5.90 -4.65
CA TRP A 174 14.41 -4.63 -4.91
C TRP A 174 14.39 -3.77 -3.66
N ALA A 175 15.40 -2.93 -3.49
CA ALA A 175 15.48 -1.96 -2.42
C ALA A 175 15.69 -0.56 -2.99
N PHE A 176 14.91 0.39 -2.49
CA PHE A 176 15.03 1.82 -2.71
C PHE A 176 15.62 2.49 -1.47
N ASP A 177 16.67 3.28 -1.67
CA ASP A 177 17.20 4.21 -0.68
C ASP A 177 16.82 5.64 -1.07
N ILE A 178 15.96 6.27 -0.28
CA ILE A 178 15.52 7.65 -0.51
C ILE A 178 16.64 8.67 -0.33
N VAL A 179 17.66 8.36 0.49
CA VAL A 179 18.77 9.29 0.76
C VAL A 179 19.67 9.41 -0.46
N CYS A 180 19.96 8.28 -1.10
CA CYS A 180 20.83 8.22 -2.27
C CYS A 180 20.06 8.29 -3.60
N GLY A 181 18.73 8.09 -3.58
CA GLY A 181 17.92 7.89 -4.79
C GLY A 181 18.26 6.59 -5.53
N ASP A 182 18.85 5.60 -4.83
CA ASP A 182 19.35 4.36 -5.41
C ASP A 182 18.27 3.28 -5.46
N TRP A 183 18.26 2.49 -6.53
CA TRP A 183 17.33 1.38 -6.76
C TRP A 183 18.12 0.16 -7.21
N ARG A 184 18.18 -0.85 -6.34
CA ARG A 184 19.03 -2.03 -6.56
C ARG A 184 18.33 -3.33 -6.22
N GLN A 185 18.71 -4.37 -6.96
CA GLN A 185 18.27 -5.72 -6.68
C GLN A 185 19.01 -6.27 -5.46
N ILE A 186 18.27 -6.87 -4.55
CA ILE A 186 18.81 -7.61 -3.41
C ILE A 186 18.84 -9.09 -3.77
N PRO A 187 20.01 -9.75 -3.74
CA PRO A 187 20.08 -11.19 -3.91
C PRO A 187 19.30 -11.89 -2.81
N ILE A 188 18.37 -12.77 -3.20
CA ILE A 188 17.69 -13.68 -2.27
C ILE A 188 18.19 -15.09 -2.56
N ASP A 189 18.52 -15.84 -1.53
CA ASP A 189 18.79 -17.27 -1.68
C ASP A 189 17.50 -17.98 -2.13
N ALA A 190 17.58 -18.67 -3.26
CA ALA A 190 16.47 -19.41 -3.86
C ALA A 190 15.88 -20.48 -2.92
N SER A 191 16.65 -20.93 -1.92
CA SER A 191 16.18 -21.86 -0.88
C SER A 191 15.04 -21.31 -0.01
N HIS A 192 14.84 -19.99 0.03
CA HIS A 192 13.79 -19.32 0.80
C HIS A 192 12.55 -18.95 -0.03
N ILE A 193 12.53 -19.27 -1.33
CA ILE A 193 11.42 -18.90 -2.22
C ILE A 193 10.41 -20.05 -2.29
N ILE A 194 9.45 -20.06 -1.36
CA ILE A 194 8.28 -20.96 -1.43
C ILE A 194 7.16 -20.21 -2.17
N SER A 195 6.84 -20.64 -3.40
CA SER A 195 5.66 -20.25 -4.20
C SER A 195 5.17 -18.79 -4.05
N LEU A 196 5.58 -17.93 -4.97
CA LEU A 196 5.33 -16.48 -4.92
C LEU A 196 3.94 -16.01 -5.39
N GLY A 197 3.03 -16.95 -5.69
CA GLY A 197 1.73 -16.63 -6.28
C GLY A 197 0.87 -15.69 -5.41
N THR A 198 1.07 -15.74 -4.09
CA THR A 198 0.31 -14.96 -3.08
C THR A 198 1.18 -14.39 -1.96
N SER A 199 2.50 -14.35 -2.13
CA SER A 199 3.41 -13.94 -1.05
C SER A 199 3.18 -12.50 -0.62
N LYS A 200 3.16 -12.32 0.71
CA LYS A 200 3.12 -11.03 1.39
C LYS A 200 4.37 -10.86 2.24
N MET A 201 4.99 -9.70 2.16
CA MET A 201 6.09 -9.29 2.99
C MET A 201 5.53 -8.88 4.36
N VAL A 202 6.15 -9.40 5.42
CA VAL A 202 5.75 -9.11 6.80
C VAL A 202 6.97 -8.65 7.56
N GLU A 203 6.81 -7.55 8.30
CA GLU A 203 7.80 -7.07 9.25
C GLU A 203 7.86 -8.01 10.46
N SER A 204 9.05 -8.51 10.80
CA SER A 204 9.26 -9.32 12.01
C SER A 204 10.41 -8.73 12.81
N ASP A 205 10.17 -8.57 14.11
CA ASP A 205 11.16 -8.13 15.11
C ASP A 205 12.05 -9.29 15.60
N GLY A 206 11.87 -10.50 15.08
CA GLY A 206 12.71 -11.66 15.40
C GLY A 206 12.53 -12.20 16.82
N VAL A 207 11.59 -11.68 17.61
CA VAL A 207 11.29 -12.17 18.95
C VAL A 207 10.29 -13.32 18.83
N ARG A 208 10.78 -14.55 18.93
CA ARG A 208 9.97 -15.76 19.07
C ARG A 208 9.66 -16.03 20.54
#